data_AF-A0A1G0YNZ4-F1
#
_entry.id   AF-A0A1G0YNZ4-F1
#
_cell.length_a   1.000
_cell.length_b   1.000
_cell.length_c   1.000
_cell.angle_alpha   90.00
_cell.angle_beta   90.00
_cell.angle_gamma   90.00
#
_symmetry.space_group_name_H-M   'P 1'
#
loop_
_entity.id
_entity.type
_entity.pdbx_description
1 polymer ?
#
loop_
_entity_poly.entity_id
_entity_poly.type
_entity_poly.pdbx_seq_one_letter_code
_entity_poly.pdbx_strand_id
1 'polypeptide(L)'
;MFPSSVIDTLRKYPQIELLSREKSHALYQLITECERNKSPLAYLLALGIPVFSALNIASKLTSDSCRAIDTLIQTIRQREYAGGNIQTLGVDFAEYGRSFSGCLAGALVGLYSPSYAAETFLTIAADPTVAFLTPDEGARLYAMADGLHAFFIKHRIDYRICSGTALGAIREKGIIRNDDDIDLMLHPNSEDSFRQLVEEGTFTKETGISIVKQPITGGLQCFYSDSPKGQPGTPTEHVGKPFIDIFTPITRLLGNQPIITYGEEKMYLQSKGDYFTPQEWGEEPTLYPFGPTQLCGVEPQAMKTYISRCYGESALHYKTLLYPHEVYSAIYATPLRAFSILAQHPVPRYMRHTEAAPLDFDHSIYEAKRALANPNLSTEVTVSSNPEELRIFVDGVFDLFHQGHQNIIKNAIKSAQEKHPDRKIVLFIGVCGDGADVKDYKRQPLMTLQQRCEAIDAYMQELIKNVSLNVSAYRILPNSPVTHTLEFIKRYGLNIIFHGSDFTQEKIDQYYGVIMRECAGTCSLAILPYTKGVSTTELILHLLQDRNFGDTPNTTGIAIELLAEQVQQREEEFTEELQKKFPEAFQPVYSNSM
;
A
#
# COMPACT_ATOMS: atom_id res chain seq x y z
N MET A 1 -15.60 -8.47 30.25
CA MET A 1 -14.49 -8.38 29.26
C MET A 1 -14.18 -9.78 28.81
N PHE A 2 -14.24 -10.07 27.50
CA PHE A 2 -13.79 -11.38 26.98
C PHE A 2 -12.27 -11.52 27.20
N PRO A 3 -11.75 -12.73 27.50
CA PRO A 3 -10.32 -12.97 27.59
C PRO A 3 -9.63 -12.58 26.27
N SER A 4 -8.43 -11.98 26.33
CA SER A 4 -7.65 -11.62 25.12
C SER A 4 -7.45 -12.81 24.20
N SER A 5 -7.13 -13.98 24.77
CA SER A 5 -6.96 -15.24 24.02
C SER A 5 -8.18 -15.67 23.20
N VAL A 6 -9.39 -15.39 23.66
CA VAL A 6 -10.63 -15.70 22.93
C VAL A 6 -10.81 -14.73 21.76
N ILE A 7 -10.52 -13.45 21.97
CA ILE A 7 -10.58 -12.43 20.92
C ILE A 7 -9.53 -12.69 19.84
N ASP A 8 -8.31 -13.04 20.24
CA ASP A 8 -7.20 -13.32 19.32
C ASP A 8 -7.45 -14.60 18.50
N THR A 9 -8.11 -15.60 19.10
CA THR A 9 -8.55 -16.80 18.38
C THR A 9 -9.67 -16.47 17.40
N LEU A 10 -10.67 -15.68 17.83
CA LEU A 10 -11.75 -15.25 16.95
C LEU A 10 -11.19 -14.53 15.73
N ARG A 11 -10.25 -13.59 15.90
CA ARG A 11 -9.66 -12.80 14.80
C ARG A 11 -8.92 -13.59 13.73
N LYS A 12 -8.62 -14.88 13.95
CA LYS A 12 -8.05 -15.77 12.92
C LYS A 12 -9.09 -16.32 11.95
N TYR A 13 -10.38 -16.01 12.13
CA TYR A 13 -11.46 -16.48 11.26
C TYR A 13 -11.26 -16.26 9.76
N PRO A 14 -10.62 -15.17 9.27
CA PRO A 14 -10.39 -15.00 7.84
C PRO A 14 -9.50 -16.10 7.26
N GLN A 15 -8.56 -16.64 8.03
CA GLN A 15 -7.66 -17.70 7.58
C GLN A 15 -8.39 -19.01 7.28
N ILE A 16 -9.50 -19.28 7.97
CA ILE A 16 -10.32 -20.49 7.77
C ILE A 16 -11.04 -20.42 6.42
N GLU A 17 -11.63 -19.26 6.11
CA GLU A 17 -12.29 -19.02 4.82
C GLU A 17 -11.27 -18.95 3.67
N LEU A 18 -10.10 -18.36 3.89
CA LEU A 18 -9.01 -18.38 2.93
C LEU A 18 -8.57 -19.81 2.61
N LEU A 19 -8.33 -20.64 3.64
CA LEU A 19 -7.88 -22.01 3.45
C LEU A 19 -8.89 -22.85 2.65
N SER A 20 -10.18 -22.76 2.93
CA SER A 20 -11.19 -23.52 2.19
C SER A 20 -11.27 -23.08 0.72
N ARG A 21 -11.20 -21.77 0.46
CA ARG A 21 -11.17 -21.22 -0.90
C ARG A 21 -9.92 -21.64 -1.68
N GLU A 22 -8.74 -21.65 -1.05
CA GLU A 22 -7.51 -22.15 -1.69
C GLU A 22 -7.65 -23.63 -2.07
N LYS A 23 -8.24 -24.46 -1.18
CA LYS A 23 -8.47 -25.88 -1.48
C LYS A 23 -9.52 -26.06 -2.59
N SER A 24 -10.58 -25.26 -2.59
CA SER A 24 -11.58 -25.23 -3.66
C SER A 24 -10.94 -24.85 -5.01
N HIS A 25 -10.04 -23.86 -5.00
CA HIS A 25 -9.30 -23.43 -6.18
C HIS A 25 -8.32 -24.49 -6.69
N ALA A 26 -7.59 -25.17 -5.80
CA ALA A 26 -6.70 -26.26 -6.18
C ALA A 26 -7.46 -27.42 -6.84
N LEU A 27 -8.66 -27.77 -6.34
CA LEU A 27 -9.50 -28.77 -6.99
C LEU A 27 -9.97 -28.31 -8.39
N TYR A 28 -10.37 -27.04 -8.54
CA TYR A 28 -10.73 -26.47 -9.83
C TYR A 28 -9.58 -26.59 -10.84
N GLN A 29 -8.35 -26.24 -10.45
CA GLN A 29 -7.17 -26.36 -11.31
C GLN A 29 -6.92 -27.81 -11.73
N LEU A 30 -6.93 -28.74 -10.78
CA LEU A 30 -6.71 -30.17 -11.05
C LEU A 30 -7.75 -30.75 -12.01
N ILE A 31 -9.03 -30.44 -11.82
CA ILE A 31 -10.11 -30.89 -12.72
C ILE A 31 -9.88 -30.34 -14.13
N THR A 32 -9.64 -29.03 -14.25
CA THR A 32 -9.47 -28.35 -15.54
C THR A 32 -8.25 -28.86 -16.29
N GLU A 33 -7.14 -29.09 -15.59
CA GLU A 33 -5.93 -29.66 -16.17
C GLU A 33 -6.14 -31.11 -16.63
N CYS A 34 -6.76 -31.95 -15.79
CA CYS A 34 -7.06 -33.34 -16.15
C CYS A 34 -7.95 -33.42 -17.38
N GLU A 35 -8.99 -32.58 -17.47
CA GLU A 35 -9.91 -32.58 -18.61
C GLU A 35 -9.23 -32.04 -19.88
N ARG A 36 -8.42 -30.99 -19.78
CA ARG A 36 -7.59 -30.49 -20.90
C ARG A 36 -6.67 -31.58 -21.44
N ASN A 37 -6.12 -32.42 -20.55
CA ASN A 37 -5.29 -33.56 -20.89
C ASN A 37 -6.08 -34.82 -21.27
N LYS A 38 -7.42 -34.72 -21.43
CA LYS A 38 -8.33 -35.83 -21.75
C LYS A 38 -8.23 -37.01 -20.78
N SER A 39 -7.86 -36.75 -19.53
CA SER A 39 -7.73 -37.76 -18.49
C SER A 39 -9.09 -38.09 -17.86
N PRO A 40 -9.47 -39.37 -17.74
CA PRO A 40 -10.71 -39.76 -17.06
C PRO A 40 -10.71 -39.42 -15.57
N LEU A 41 -9.54 -39.08 -15.00
CA LEU A 41 -9.40 -38.61 -13.63
C LEU A 41 -10.22 -37.34 -13.35
N ALA A 42 -10.48 -36.50 -14.37
CA ALA A 42 -11.30 -35.30 -14.22
C ALA A 42 -12.70 -35.62 -13.67
N TYR A 43 -13.33 -36.70 -14.12
CA TYR A 43 -14.65 -37.14 -13.67
C TYR A 43 -14.63 -37.65 -12.22
N LEU A 44 -13.57 -38.39 -11.84
CA LEU A 44 -13.40 -38.85 -10.46
C LEU A 44 -13.17 -37.67 -9.51
N LEU A 45 -12.35 -36.70 -9.91
CA LEU A 45 -12.11 -35.47 -9.14
C LEU A 45 -13.39 -34.63 -9.00
N ALA A 46 -14.24 -34.58 -10.04
CA ALA A 46 -15.51 -33.86 -10.01
C ALA A 46 -16.51 -34.42 -8.98
N LEU A 47 -16.39 -35.71 -8.59
CA LEU A 47 -17.16 -36.27 -7.46
C LEU A 47 -16.79 -35.63 -6.12
N GLY A 48 -15.64 -34.96 -6.03
CA GLY A 48 -15.22 -34.19 -4.87
C GLY A 48 -15.92 -32.84 -4.73
N ILE A 49 -16.56 -32.31 -5.78
CA ILE A 49 -17.19 -30.97 -5.76
C ILE A 49 -18.15 -30.80 -4.56
N PRO A 50 -19.08 -31.72 -4.25
CA PRO A 50 -19.97 -31.58 -3.10
C PRO A 50 -19.23 -31.45 -1.76
N VAL A 51 -18.09 -32.13 -1.59
CA VAL A 51 -17.29 -32.07 -0.36
C VAL A 51 -16.67 -30.67 -0.21
N PHE A 52 -16.06 -30.14 -1.27
CA PHE A 52 -15.44 -28.81 -1.23
C PHE A 52 -16.49 -27.70 -1.12
N SER A 53 -17.65 -27.87 -1.74
CA SER A 53 -18.78 -26.96 -1.55
C SER A 53 -19.30 -26.98 -0.10
N ALA A 54 -19.39 -28.14 0.55
CA ALA A 54 -19.76 -28.24 1.96
C ALA A 54 -18.71 -27.59 2.88
N LEU A 55 -17.42 -27.76 2.58
CA LEU A 55 -16.32 -27.10 3.28
C LEU A 55 -16.38 -25.57 3.12
N ASN A 56 -16.70 -25.06 1.93
CA ASN A 56 -16.90 -23.63 1.70
C ASN A 56 -18.06 -23.08 2.54
N ILE A 57 -19.20 -23.79 2.61
CA ILE A 57 -20.33 -23.39 3.49
C ILE A 57 -19.90 -23.38 4.95
N ALA A 58 -19.26 -24.46 5.42
CA ALA A 58 -18.89 -24.59 6.83
C ALA A 58 -17.87 -23.53 7.26
N SER A 59 -16.83 -23.30 6.44
CA SER A 59 -15.81 -22.28 6.69
C SER A 59 -16.40 -20.87 6.63
N LYS A 60 -17.25 -20.56 5.65
CA LYS A 60 -17.91 -19.27 5.55
C LYS A 60 -18.87 -19.00 6.70
N LEU A 61 -19.69 -19.98 7.09
CA LEU A 61 -20.59 -19.86 8.24
C LEU A 61 -19.80 -19.61 9.54
N THR A 62 -18.65 -20.29 9.70
CA THR A 62 -17.74 -20.08 10.82
C THR A 62 -17.17 -18.66 10.80
N SER A 63 -16.65 -18.22 9.64
CA SER A 63 -16.13 -16.87 9.38
C SER A 63 -17.16 -15.80 9.71
N ASP A 64 -18.38 -15.92 9.19
CA ASP A 64 -19.48 -14.99 9.41
C ASP A 64 -19.93 -14.94 10.87
N SER A 65 -19.96 -16.10 11.54
CA SER A 65 -20.29 -16.17 12.98
C SER A 65 -19.24 -15.45 13.82
N CYS A 66 -17.95 -15.68 13.53
CA CYS A 66 -16.85 -14.98 14.19
C CYS A 66 -16.87 -13.47 13.91
N ARG A 67 -17.12 -13.07 12.65
CA ARG A 67 -17.28 -11.67 12.23
C ARG A 67 -18.43 -11.00 12.99
N ALA A 68 -19.59 -11.66 13.13
CA ALA A 68 -20.71 -11.12 13.89
C ALA A 68 -20.39 -10.92 15.38
N ILE A 69 -19.65 -11.87 15.99
CA ILE A 69 -19.20 -11.75 17.37
C ILE A 69 -18.19 -10.59 17.51
N ASP A 70 -17.23 -10.48 16.60
CA ASP A 70 -16.24 -9.40 16.62
C ASP A 70 -16.90 -8.03 16.43
N THR A 71 -17.83 -7.89 15.48
CA THR A 71 -18.64 -6.67 15.30
C THR A 71 -19.41 -6.32 16.56
N LEU A 72 -19.99 -7.29 17.28
CA LEU A 72 -20.67 -7.05 18.55
C LEU A 72 -19.69 -6.56 19.63
N ILE A 73 -18.51 -7.19 19.75
CA ILE A 73 -17.48 -6.79 20.71
C ILE A 73 -16.99 -5.37 20.41
N GLN A 74 -16.69 -5.06 19.14
CA GLN A 74 -16.27 -3.74 18.71
C GLN A 74 -17.36 -2.70 18.98
N THR A 75 -18.62 -3.03 18.68
CA THR A 75 -19.77 -2.15 18.94
C THR A 75 -19.88 -1.78 20.42
N ILE A 76 -19.72 -2.76 21.32
CA ILE A 76 -19.74 -2.52 22.77
C ILE A 76 -18.54 -1.68 23.20
N ARG A 77 -17.34 -1.94 22.66
CA ARG A 77 -16.11 -1.21 23.01
C ARG A 77 -16.14 0.24 22.56
N GLN A 78 -16.59 0.50 21.35
CA GLN A 78 -16.66 1.82 20.74
C GLN A 78 -17.88 2.62 21.21
N ARG A 79 -18.89 1.94 21.81
CA ARG A 79 -20.19 2.51 22.19
C ARG A 79 -20.98 3.07 20.99
N GLU A 80 -20.68 2.57 19.80
CA GLU A 80 -21.34 2.86 18.54
C GLU A 80 -21.29 1.61 17.65
N TYR A 81 -22.23 1.46 16.71
CA TYR A 81 -22.29 0.28 15.84
C TYR A 81 -21.02 0.16 14.97
N ALA A 82 -20.30 -0.96 15.04
CA ALA A 82 -19.04 -1.19 14.34
C ALA A 82 -19.18 -2.10 13.10
N GLY A 83 -20.34 -2.03 12.41
CA GLY A 83 -20.59 -2.85 11.23
C GLY A 83 -19.68 -2.51 10.04
N GLY A 84 -19.44 -3.50 9.19
CA GLY A 84 -18.67 -3.35 7.94
C GLY A 84 -19.53 -3.01 6.72
N ASN A 85 -18.91 -3.01 5.54
CA ASN A 85 -19.54 -2.63 4.29
C ASN A 85 -20.69 -3.59 3.88
N ILE A 86 -21.91 -3.06 3.82
CA ILE A 86 -23.16 -3.76 3.47
C ILE A 86 -23.19 -4.22 2.00
N GLN A 87 -22.41 -3.58 1.10
CA GLN A 87 -22.40 -3.90 -0.33
C GLN A 87 -21.89 -5.33 -0.63
N THR A 88 -21.09 -5.91 0.28
CA THR A 88 -20.56 -7.27 0.15
C THR A 88 -21.59 -8.38 0.44
N LEU A 89 -22.73 -8.05 1.07
CA LEU A 89 -23.78 -9.03 1.40
C LEU A 89 -24.33 -9.75 0.17
N GLY A 90 -24.42 -9.07 -0.97
CA GLY A 90 -24.88 -9.67 -2.22
C GLY A 90 -23.94 -10.77 -2.72
N VAL A 91 -22.63 -10.56 -2.56
CA VAL A 91 -21.60 -11.55 -2.89
C VAL A 91 -21.71 -12.73 -1.93
N ASP A 92 -21.82 -12.45 -0.63
CA ASP A 92 -21.94 -13.50 0.40
C ASP A 92 -23.15 -14.41 0.13
N PHE A 93 -24.30 -13.84 -0.20
CA PHE A 93 -25.49 -14.61 -0.56
C PHE A 93 -25.29 -15.48 -1.81
N ALA A 94 -24.66 -14.92 -2.85
CA ALA A 94 -24.34 -15.66 -4.07
C ALA A 94 -23.37 -16.83 -3.81
N GLU A 95 -22.38 -16.65 -2.93
CA GLU A 95 -21.43 -17.68 -2.54
C GLU A 95 -22.09 -18.84 -1.77
N TYR A 96 -23.01 -18.52 -0.86
CA TYR A 96 -23.82 -19.53 -0.18
C TYR A 96 -24.70 -20.29 -1.19
N GLY A 97 -25.38 -19.58 -2.09
CA GLY A 97 -26.21 -20.21 -3.13
C GLY A 97 -25.42 -21.12 -4.06
N ARG A 98 -24.22 -20.69 -4.48
CA ARG A 98 -23.31 -21.47 -5.32
C ARG A 98 -22.84 -22.74 -4.62
N SER A 99 -22.37 -22.61 -3.39
CA SER A 99 -21.87 -23.75 -2.62
C SER A 99 -23.01 -24.72 -2.27
N PHE A 100 -24.18 -24.22 -1.90
CA PHE A 100 -25.36 -25.05 -1.65
C PHE A 100 -25.77 -25.85 -2.90
N SER A 101 -25.79 -25.19 -4.06
CA SER A 101 -26.06 -25.85 -5.34
C SER A 101 -24.98 -26.87 -5.70
N GLY A 102 -23.71 -26.60 -5.38
CA GLY A 102 -22.60 -27.53 -5.56
C GLY A 102 -22.73 -28.80 -4.71
N CYS A 103 -23.25 -28.69 -3.48
CA CYS A 103 -23.57 -29.85 -2.65
C CYS A 103 -24.64 -30.76 -3.27
N LEU A 104 -25.66 -30.17 -3.89
CA LEU A 104 -26.80 -30.92 -4.45
C LEU A 104 -26.54 -31.47 -5.86
N ALA A 105 -25.92 -30.66 -6.72
CA ALA A 105 -25.82 -30.93 -8.15
C ALA A 105 -24.38 -31.11 -8.65
N GLY A 106 -23.36 -30.76 -7.85
CA GLY A 106 -21.96 -30.72 -8.28
C GLY A 106 -21.47 -32.04 -8.87
N ALA A 107 -21.76 -33.16 -8.20
CA ALA A 107 -21.39 -34.49 -8.71
C ALA A 107 -22.14 -34.86 -9.99
N LEU A 108 -23.44 -34.56 -10.09
CA LEU A 108 -24.26 -34.88 -11.27
C LEU A 108 -23.80 -34.09 -12.50
N VAL A 109 -23.58 -32.78 -12.34
CA VAL A 109 -23.06 -31.92 -13.42
C VAL A 109 -21.63 -32.33 -13.76
N GLY A 110 -20.81 -32.65 -12.77
CA GLY A 110 -19.42 -33.09 -12.94
C GLY A 110 -19.26 -34.39 -13.72
N LEU A 111 -20.22 -35.31 -13.60
CA LEU A 111 -20.25 -36.54 -14.41
C LEU A 111 -20.53 -36.25 -15.90
N TYR A 112 -21.22 -35.15 -16.21
CA TYR A 112 -21.48 -34.74 -17.59
C TYR A 112 -20.37 -33.85 -18.16
N SER A 113 -19.94 -32.84 -17.39
CA SER A 113 -18.87 -31.91 -17.76
C SER A 113 -18.09 -31.47 -16.51
N PRO A 114 -16.91 -32.07 -16.24
CA PRO A 114 -16.09 -31.77 -15.08
C PRO A 114 -15.69 -30.30 -14.93
N SER A 115 -15.15 -29.66 -15.98
CA SER A 115 -14.68 -28.27 -15.94
C SER A 115 -15.85 -27.31 -15.78
N TYR A 116 -16.97 -27.56 -16.45
CA TYR A 116 -18.17 -26.73 -16.28
C TYR A 116 -18.69 -26.82 -14.84
N ALA A 117 -18.72 -28.01 -14.24
CA ALA A 117 -19.09 -28.17 -12.83
C ALA A 117 -18.10 -27.46 -11.90
N ALA A 118 -16.80 -27.58 -12.15
CA ALA A 118 -15.76 -26.92 -11.37
C ALA A 118 -15.88 -25.38 -11.47
N GLU A 119 -16.07 -24.83 -12.67
CA GLU A 119 -16.25 -23.40 -12.92
C GLU A 119 -17.51 -22.84 -12.25
N THR A 120 -18.59 -23.64 -12.27
CA THR A 120 -19.89 -23.27 -11.70
C THR A 120 -19.86 -23.25 -10.17
N PHE A 121 -19.24 -24.25 -9.52
CA PHE A 121 -19.43 -24.49 -8.09
C PHE A 121 -18.19 -24.24 -7.21
N LEU A 122 -16.99 -24.24 -7.78
CA LEU A 122 -15.74 -24.04 -7.04
C LEU A 122 -15.22 -22.60 -7.17
N THR A 123 -14.18 -22.29 -6.39
CA THR A 123 -13.44 -21.04 -6.49
C THR A 123 -12.55 -21.05 -7.74
N ILE A 124 -12.82 -20.14 -8.68
CA ILE A 124 -12.10 -20.03 -9.95
C ILE A 124 -10.99 -18.97 -9.87
N ALA A 125 -10.04 -19.01 -10.81
CA ALA A 125 -9.15 -17.87 -11.03
C ALA A 125 -9.93 -16.67 -11.59
N ALA A 126 -9.50 -15.46 -11.26
CA ALA A 126 -10.01 -14.28 -11.93
C ALA A 126 -9.45 -14.24 -13.37
N ASP A 127 -10.33 -14.06 -14.35
CA ASP A 127 -9.92 -13.87 -15.74
C ASP A 127 -9.44 -12.42 -15.94
N PRO A 128 -8.15 -12.19 -16.29
CA PRO A 128 -7.63 -10.85 -16.50
C PRO A 128 -8.21 -10.18 -17.76
N THR A 129 -8.81 -10.94 -18.67
CA THR A 129 -9.38 -10.40 -19.92
C THR A 129 -10.79 -9.82 -19.76
N VAL A 130 -11.47 -10.13 -18.65
CA VAL A 130 -12.81 -9.62 -18.36
C VAL A 130 -12.70 -8.30 -17.61
N ALA A 131 -13.25 -7.23 -18.19
CA ALA A 131 -13.34 -5.90 -17.60
C ALA A 131 -14.73 -5.31 -17.85
N PHE A 132 -15.24 -4.56 -16.88
CA PHE A 132 -16.45 -3.74 -17.09
C PHE A 132 -16.14 -2.43 -17.82
N LEU A 133 -14.92 -1.94 -17.65
CA LEU A 133 -14.46 -0.74 -18.33
C LEU A 133 -14.00 -1.06 -19.74
N THR A 134 -14.46 -0.25 -20.69
CA THR A 134 -13.93 -0.23 -22.05
C THR A 134 -12.52 0.38 -22.08
N PRO A 135 -11.70 0.08 -23.11
CA PRO A 135 -10.39 0.72 -23.25
C PRO A 135 -10.42 2.26 -23.32
N ASP A 136 -11.51 2.86 -23.82
CA ASP A 136 -11.73 4.33 -23.80
C ASP A 136 -11.98 4.83 -22.37
N GLU A 137 -12.85 4.16 -21.60
CA GLU A 137 -13.11 4.54 -20.22
C GLU A 137 -11.84 4.39 -19.35
N GLY A 138 -11.09 3.29 -19.51
CA GLY A 138 -9.79 3.13 -18.85
C GLY A 138 -8.80 4.24 -19.19
N ALA A 139 -8.74 4.64 -20.47
CA ALA A 139 -7.87 5.73 -20.92
C ALA A 139 -8.25 7.08 -20.30
N ARG A 140 -9.56 7.36 -20.21
CA ARG A 140 -10.08 8.58 -19.56
C ARG A 140 -9.76 8.60 -18.08
N LEU A 141 -9.94 7.50 -17.35
CA LEU A 141 -9.62 7.41 -15.93
C LEU A 141 -8.14 7.65 -15.65
N TYR A 142 -7.24 6.99 -16.38
CA TYR A 142 -5.81 7.21 -16.20
C TYR A 142 -5.37 8.64 -16.56
N ALA A 143 -5.90 9.21 -17.66
CA ALA A 143 -5.59 10.59 -18.03
C ALA A 143 -6.12 11.61 -17.01
N MET A 144 -7.31 11.37 -16.43
CA MET A 144 -7.82 12.20 -15.34
C MET A 144 -6.96 12.05 -14.08
N ALA A 145 -6.53 10.83 -13.73
CA ALA A 145 -5.67 10.58 -12.58
C ALA A 145 -4.33 11.34 -12.69
N ASP A 146 -3.71 11.33 -13.88
CA ASP A 146 -2.52 12.13 -14.17
C ASP A 146 -2.76 13.63 -14.01
N GLY A 147 -3.84 14.14 -14.61
CA GLY A 147 -4.19 15.55 -14.55
C GLY A 147 -4.45 16.02 -13.12
N LEU A 148 -5.22 15.24 -12.33
CA LEU A 148 -5.51 15.53 -10.93
C LEU A 148 -4.27 15.41 -10.05
N HIS A 149 -3.45 14.37 -10.23
CA HIS A 149 -2.19 14.22 -9.49
C HIS A 149 -1.32 15.46 -9.70
N ALA A 150 -1.05 15.82 -10.95
CA ALA A 150 -0.21 16.97 -11.27
C ALA A 150 -0.80 18.31 -10.76
N PHE A 151 -2.14 18.45 -10.81
CA PHE A 151 -2.83 19.60 -10.25
C PHE A 151 -2.68 19.69 -8.73
N PHE A 152 -2.90 18.58 -8.03
CA PHE A 152 -2.75 18.54 -6.58
C PHE A 152 -1.33 18.84 -6.14
N ILE A 153 -0.32 18.32 -6.84
CA ILE A 153 1.08 18.63 -6.55
C ILE A 153 1.38 20.12 -6.76
N LYS A 154 1.00 20.69 -7.91
CA LYS A 154 1.24 22.10 -8.22
C LYS A 154 0.62 23.03 -7.18
N HIS A 155 -0.61 22.75 -6.77
CA HIS A 155 -1.40 23.58 -5.86
C HIS A 155 -1.27 23.18 -4.39
N ARG A 156 -0.38 22.23 -4.07
CA ARG A 156 -0.12 21.73 -2.71
C ARG A 156 -1.39 21.23 -2.01
N ILE A 157 -2.23 20.51 -2.76
CA ILE A 157 -3.41 19.83 -2.25
C ILE A 157 -2.96 18.46 -1.73
N ASP A 158 -2.98 18.29 -0.43
CA ASP A 158 -2.64 17.04 0.22
C ASP A 158 -3.80 16.03 0.05
N TYR A 159 -3.51 14.87 -0.54
CA TYR A 159 -4.50 13.84 -0.84
C TYR A 159 -3.90 12.43 -0.74
N ARG A 160 -4.75 11.43 -0.54
CA ARG A 160 -4.39 10.00 -0.54
C ARG A 160 -5.39 9.20 -1.37
N ILE A 161 -4.91 8.15 -2.04
CA ILE A 161 -5.78 7.10 -2.58
C ILE A 161 -6.49 6.41 -1.42
N CYS A 162 -7.76 6.12 -1.63
CA CYS A 162 -8.61 5.45 -0.65
C CYS A 162 -9.47 4.39 -1.36
N SER A 163 -10.26 3.65 -0.59
CA SER A 163 -11.29 2.72 -1.07
C SER A 163 -10.82 1.80 -2.21
N GLY A 164 -11.56 1.71 -3.32
CA GLY A 164 -11.28 0.76 -4.41
C GLY A 164 -9.93 1.05 -5.09
N THR A 165 -9.58 2.32 -5.18
CA THR A 165 -8.29 2.77 -5.75
C THR A 165 -7.09 2.35 -4.91
N ALA A 166 -7.18 2.43 -3.58
CA ALA A 166 -6.13 1.93 -2.69
C ALA A 166 -5.90 0.42 -2.87
N LEU A 167 -6.99 -0.35 -2.98
CA LEU A 167 -6.92 -1.78 -3.27
C LEU A 167 -6.31 -2.06 -4.65
N GLY A 168 -6.72 -1.31 -5.68
CA GLY A 168 -6.19 -1.41 -7.04
C GLY A 168 -4.70 -1.11 -7.13
N ALA A 169 -4.23 -0.05 -6.47
CA ALA A 169 -2.83 0.33 -6.43
C ALA A 169 -1.94 -0.77 -5.79
N ILE A 170 -2.42 -1.41 -4.72
CA ILE A 170 -1.69 -2.50 -4.07
C ILE A 170 -1.75 -3.78 -4.89
N ARG A 171 -2.95 -4.18 -5.31
CA ARG A 171 -3.24 -5.51 -5.86
C ARG A 171 -2.99 -5.59 -7.36
N GLU A 172 -3.51 -4.63 -8.14
CA GLU A 172 -3.44 -4.64 -9.61
C GLU A 172 -2.32 -3.76 -10.16
N LYS A 173 -1.73 -2.88 -9.34
CA LYS A 173 -0.84 -1.79 -9.79
C LYS A 173 -1.53 -0.82 -10.76
N GLY A 174 -2.84 -0.63 -10.61
CA GLY A 174 -3.67 0.17 -11.50
C GLY A 174 -5.15 0.08 -11.13
N ILE A 175 -6.02 0.50 -12.05
CA ILE A 175 -7.47 0.44 -11.87
C ILE A 175 -7.91 -1.03 -11.79
N ILE A 176 -8.80 -1.34 -10.84
CA ILE A 176 -9.44 -2.65 -10.77
C ILE A 176 -10.37 -2.77 -11.97
N ARG A 177 -10.21 -3.81 -12.78
CA ARG A 177 -10.94 -4.00 -14.06
C ARG A 177 -12.48 -3.98 -13.95
N ASN A 178 -13.00 -4.23 -12.75
CA ASN A 178 -14.43 -4.27 -12.44
C ASN A 178 -14.90 -3.08 -11.58
N ASP A 179 -14.05 -2.06 -11.45
CA ASP A 179 -14.30 -0.84 -10.68
C ASP A 179 -14.42 0.30 -11.69
N ASP A 180 -15.47 1.10 -11.60
CA ASP A 180 -15.83 2.08 -12.63
C ASP A 180 -15.40 3.51 -12.33
N ASP A 181 -14.69 3.73 -11.24
CA ASP A 181 -14.19 5.03 -10.76
C ASP A 181 -12.80 4.97 -10.10
N ILE A 182 -12.31 6.14 -9.68
CA ILE A 182 -11.10 6.32 -8.87
C ILE A 182 -11.48 7.13 -7.62
N ASP A 183 -11.01 6.70 -6.47
CA ASP A 183 -11.32 7.21 -5.14
C ASP A 183 -10.13 7.97 -4.53
N LEU A 184 -10.25 9.28 -4.39
CA LEU A 184 -9.25 10.16 -3.77
C LEU A 184 -9.83 10.84 -2.53
N MET A 185 -9.11 10.79 -1.41
CA MET A 185 -9.46 11.52 -0.20
C MET A 185 -8.53 12.72 -0.02
N LEU A 186 -9.07 13.91 0.22
CA LEU A 186 -8.25 15.07 0.60
C LEU A 186 -7.88 15.02 2.08
N HIS A 187 -6.83 15.72 2.47
CA HIS A 187 -6.59 16.06 3.87
C HIS A 187 -7.48 17.26 4.26
N PRO A 188 -8.03 17.32 5.49
CA PRO A 188 -8.85 18.45 5.94
C PRO A 188 -8.20 19.82 5.73
N ASN A 189 -6.87 19.91 5.88
CA ASN A 189 -6.13 21.17 5.68
C ASN A 189 -6.10 21.66 4.21
N SER A 190 -6.47 20.82 3.25
CA SER A 190 -6.48 21.17 1.82
C SER A 190 -7.88 21.41 1.26
N GLU A 191 -8.93 21.23 2.07
CA GLU A 191 -10.32 21.35 1.60
C GLU A 191 -10.64 22.79 1.18
N ASP A 192 -10.30 23.77 2.01
CA ASP A 192 -10.62 25.17 1.74
C ASP A 192 -9.86 25.71 0.53
N SER A 193 -8.57 25.37 0.40
CA SER A 193 -7.75 25.78 -0.75
C SER A 193 -8.23 25.12 -2.04
N PHE A 194 -8.56 23.83 -2.00
CA PHE A 194 -9.12 23.14 -3.16
C PHE A 194 -10.47 23.72 -3.58
N ARG A 195 -11.36 23.98 -2.61
CA ARG A 195 -12.68 24.59 -2.87
C ARG A 195 -12.53 25.95 -3.55
N GLN A 196 -11.61 26.80 -3.08
CA GLN A 196 -11.34 28.09 -3.70
C GLN A 196 -10.87 27.94 -5.16
N LEU A 197 -9.95 27.01 -5.44
CA LEU A 197 -9.47 26.75 -6.80
C LEU A 197 -10.57 26.26 -7.75
N VAL A 198 -11.56 25.54 -7.21
CA VAL A 198 -12.74 25.10 -7.96
C VAL A 198 -13.70 26.27 -8.22
N GLU A 199 -14.02 27.06 -7.20
CA GLU A 199 -14.95 28.21 -7.28
C GLU A 199 -14.44 29.31 -8.22
N GLU A 200 -13.12 29.54 -8.26
CA GLU A 200 -12.48 30.50 -9.16
C GLU A 200 -12.34 29.98 -10.60
N GLY A 201 -12.68 28.70 -10.85
CA GLY A 201 -12.56 28.05 -12.15
C GLY A 201 -11.13 27.63 -12.53
N THR A 202 -10.16 27.80 -11.63
CA THR A 202 -8.76 27.41 -11.83
C THR A 202 -8.63 25.91 -12.08
N PHE A 203 -9.36 25.08 -11.34
CA PHE A 203 -9.39 23.63 -11.54
C PHE A 203 -9.71 23.26 -12.99
N THR A 204 -10.91 23.62 -13.45
CA THR A 204 -11.39 23.28 -14.81
C THR A 204 -10.49 23.85 -15.90
N LYS A 205 -9.97 25.07 -15.70
CA LYS A 205 -9.09 25.75 -16.65
C LYS A 205 -7.74 25.04 -16.80
N GLU A 206 -7.17 24.54 -15.71
CA GLU A 206 -5.85 23.91 -15.74
C GLU A 206 -5.90 22.41 -16.05
N THR A 207 -6.94 21.70 -15.63
CA THR A 207 -7.05 20.25 -15.86
C THR A 207 -7.83 19.90 -17.12
N GLY A 208 -8.71 20.78 -17.59
CA GLY A 208 -9.69 20.47 -18.64
C GLY A 208 -10.81 19.54 -18.16
N ILE A 209 -10.92 19.30 -16.84
CA ILE A 209 -11.84 18.34 -16.23
C ILE A 209 -13.00 19.10 -15.56
N SER A 210 -14.22 18.63 -15.80
CA SER A 210 -15.43 19.13 -15.13
C SER A 210 -15.52 18.54 -13.73
N ILE A 211 -16.10 19.29 -12.79
CA ILE A 211 -16.32 18.83 -11.41
C ILE A 211 -17.74 19.17 -10.97
N VAL A 212 -18.42 18.21 -10.33
CA VAL A 212 -19.78 18.37 -9.82
C VAL A 212 -19.86 17.84 -8.40
N LYS A 213 -20.46 18.62 -7.49
CA LYS A 213 -20.73 18.18 -6.12
C LYS A 213 -21.98 17.31 -6.07
N GLN A 214 -21.86 16.15 -5.43
CA GLN A 214 -22.97 15.23 -5.25
C GLN A 214 -23.83 15.57 -4.03
N PRO A 215 -25.15 15.78 -4.17
CA PRO A 215 -26.01 16.14 -3.05
C PRO A 215 -26.15 15.06 -1.97
N ILE A 216 -25.97 13.78 -2.35
CA ILE A 216 -26.23 12.64 -1.46
C ILE A 216 -24.95 12.21 -0.73
N THR A 217 -23.83 12.13 -1.44
CA THR A 217 -22.55 11.64 -0.90
C THR A 217 -21.64 12.76 -0.41
N GLY A 218 -21.93 14.01 -0.79
CA GLY A 218 -21.14 15.20 -0.46
C GLY A 218 -19.79 15.30 -1.19
N GLY A 219 -19.34 14.20 -1.80
CA GLY A 219 -18.14 14.12 -2.62
C GLY A 219 -18.24 14.91 -3.92
N LEU A 220 -17.09 15.07 -4.58
CA LEU A 220 -16.94 15.79 -5.83
C LEU A 220 -16.58 14.80 -6.93
N GLN A 221 -17.41 14.72 -7.97
CA GLN A 221 -17.18 13.84 -9.10
C GLN A 221 -16.56 14.61 -10.26
N CYS A 222 -15.40 14.13 -10.71
CA CYS A 222 -14.60 14.73 -11.76
C CYS A 222 -14.69 13.91 -13.04
N PHE A 223 -14.99 14.55 -14.18
CA PHE A 223 -15.16 13.87 -15.46
C PHE A 223 -14.84 14.81 -16.64
N TYR A 224 -14.45 14.25 -17.79
CA TYR A 224 -14.33 15.05 -19.01
C TYR A 224 -15.71 15.48 -19.51
N SER A 225 -15.82 16.72 -20.01
CA SER A 225 -17.09 17.30 -20.43
C SER A 225 -17.78 16.55 -21.59
N ASP A 226 -17.02 15.81 -22.39
CA ASP A 226 -17.51 14.96 -23.48
C ASP A 226 -17.83 13.51 -23.04
N SER A 227 -17.67 13.18 -21.76
CA SER A 227 -18.04 11.87 -21.22
C SER A 227 -19.57 11.66 -21.25
N PRO A 228 -20.06 10.45 -21.59
CA PRO A 228 -21.48 10.11 -21.57
C PRO A 228 -22.12 10.34 -20.20
N LYS A 229 -23.34 10.92 -20.16
CA LYS A 229 -24.05 11.21 -18.91
C LYS A 229 -25.06 10.12 -18.54
N GLY A 230 -25.38 10.02 -17.26
CA GLY A 230 -26.41 9.10 -16.74
C GLY A 230 -27.83 9.43 -17.20
N GLN A 231 -28.77 8.54 -16.90
CA GLN A 231 -30.18 8.71 -17.29
C GLN A 231 -30.85 9.87 -16.53
N PRO A 232 -31.84 10.56 -17.13
CA PRO A 232 -32.63 11.58 -16.44
C PRO A 232 -33.28 11.05 -15.16
N GLY A 233 -33.22 11.84 -14.08
CA GLY A 233 -33.77 11.50 -12.77
C GLY A 233 -32.92 10.54 -11.93
N THR A 234 -31.68 10.24 -12.36
CA THR A 234 -30.73 9.43 -11.58
C THR A 234 -29.65 10.31 -10.95
N PRO A 235 -28.97 9.85 -9.88
CA PRO A 235 -27.83 10.59 -9.29
C PRO A 235 -26.70 10.91 -10.29
N THR A 236 -26.63 10.18 -11.40
CA THR A 236 -25.61 10.32 -12.43
C THR A 236 -26.07 11.15 -13.64
N GLU A 237 -27.26 11.74 -13.62
CA GLU A 237 -27.81 12.55 -14.75
C GLU A 237 -26.85 13.66 -15.22
N HIS A 238 -26.12 14.27 -14.28
CA HIS A 238 -25.21 15.38 -14.56
C HIS A 238 -23.73 14.99 -14.50
N VAL A 239 -23.44 13.70 -14.38
CA VAL A 239 -22.09 13.15 -14.18
C VAL A 239 -21.69 12.40 -15.45
N GLY A 240 -20.51 12.69 -15.97
CA GLY A 240 -19.93 11.95 -17.08
C GLY A 240 -19.28 10.64 -16.61
N LYS A 241 -19.51 9.53 -17.34
CA LYS A 241 -18.83 8.25 -17.13
C LYS A 241 -17.61 8.14 -18.06
N PRO A 242 -16.44 7.69 -17.58
CA PRO A 242 -16.12 7.38 -16.19
C PRO A 242 -15.79 8.66 -15.40
N PHE A 243 -15.69 8.56 -14.07
CA PHE A 243 -15.40 9.69 -13.18
C PHE A 243 -14.38 9.34 -12.08
N ILE A 244 -13.79 10.37 -11.48
CA ILE A 244 -12.99 10.27 -10.25
C ILE A 244 -13.79 10.90 -9.11
N ASP A 245 -13.97 10.17 -8.02
CA ASP A 245 -14.54 10.67 -6.76
C ASP A 245 -13.44 11.30 -5.90
N ILE A 246 -13.61 12.58 -5.57
CA ILE A 246 -12.83 13.30 -4.57
C ILE A 246 -13.69 13.47 -3.32
N PHE A 247 -13.31 12.79 -2.25
CA PHE A 247 -14.00 12.85 -0.98
C PHE A 247 -13.54 14.05 -0.15
N THR A 248 -14.52 14.85 0.28
CA THR A 248 -14.32 15.93 1.26
C THR A 248 -14.24 15.34 2.68
N PRO A 249 -13.08 15.43 3.35
CA PRO A 249 -12.84 14.77 4.62
C PRO A 249 -13.41 15.57 5.81
N ILE A 250 -13.57 14.91 6.95
CA ILE A 250 -13.71 15.57 8.25
C ILE A 250 -12.95 14.77 9.30
N THR A 251 -12.53 15.46 10.37
CA THR A 251 -11.99 14.79 11.56
C THR A 251 -13.14 14.32 12.45
N ARG A 252 -13.23 13.00 12.70
CA ARG A 252 -14.15 12.38 13.67
C ARG A 252 -13.39 11.72 14.80
N LEU A 253 -14.07 11.38 15.88
CA LEU A 253 -13.54 10.53 16.94
C LEU A 253 -14.12 9.11 16.79
N LEU A 254 -13.24 8.13 16.64
CA LEU A 254 -13.58 6.71 16.76
C LEU A 254 -13.17 6.25 18.16
N GLY A 255 -14.14 6.18 19.07
CA GLY A 255 -13.86 6.11 20.51
C GLY A 255 -13.13 7.38 20.98
N ASN A 256 -11.84 7.24 21.34
CA ASN A 256 -10.98 8.37 21.75
C ASN A 256 -9.90 8.73 20.71
N GLN A 257 -9.88 8.05 19.57
CA GLN A 257 -8.85 8.27 18.54
C GLN A 257 -9.40 9.18 17.44
N PRO A 258 -8.68 10.28 17.09
CA PRO A 258 -9.04 11.09 15.93
C PRO A 258 -8.81 10.30 14.64
N ILE A 259 -9.75 10.39 13.72
CA ILE A 259 -9.70 9.78 12.40
C ILE A 259 -10.11 10.81 11.33
N ILE A 260 -9.52 10.70 10.15
CA ILE A 260 -9.86 11.44 8.93
C ILE A 260 -10.72 10.51 8.10
N THR A 261 -11.96 10.91 7.83
CA THR A 261 -12.97 10.07 7.16
C THR A 261 -13.95 10.94 6.38
N TYR A 262 -14.90 10.33 5.65
CA TYR A 262 -15.94 11.06 4.91
C TYR A 262 -16.67 12.14 5.74
N GLY A 263 -16.82 13.32 5.11
CA GLY A 263 -17.59 14.43 5.64
C GLY A 263 -19.08 14.10 5.82
N GLU A 264 -19.68 13.39 4.88
CA GLU A 264 -21.09 12.97 4.99
C GLU A 264 -21.28 11.79 5.94
N GLU A 265 -22.19 11.95 6.89
CA GLU A 265 -22.44 10.93 7.93
C GLU A 265 -22.96 9.62 7.33
N LYS A 266 -23.81 9.69 6.31
CA LYS A 266 -24.33 8.49 5.64
C LYS A 266 -23.21 7.67 4.99
N MET A 267 -22.23 8.34 4.38
CA MET A 267 -21.06 7.67 3.78
C MET A 267 -20.19 7.03 4.86
N TYR A 268 -19.90 7.77 5.94
CA TYR A 268 -19.18 7.21 7.10
C TYR A 268 -19.88 5.97 7.67
N LEU A 269 -21.21 5.99 7.81
CA LEU A 269 -21.96 4.85 8.33
C LEU A 269 -22.00 3.64 7.38
N GLN A 270 -21.93 3.86 6.06
CA GLN A 270 -21.87 2.79 5.07
C GLN A 270 -20.49 2.13 5.01
N SER A 271 -19.44 2.92 5.24
CA SER A 271 -18.04 2.53 5.08
C SER A 271 -17.21 2.95 6.29
N LYS A 272 -17.54 2.41 7.47
CA LYS A 272 -16.84 2.74 8.72
C LYS A 272 -15.35 2.38 8.75
N GLY A 273 -14.90 1.50 7.85
CA GLY A 273 -13.50 1.14 7.71
C GLY A 273 -12.66 2.15 6.92
N ASP A 274 -13.31 2.96 6.08
CA ASP A 274 -12.68 3.94 5.19
C ASP A 274 -12.33 5.23 5.94
N TYR A 275 -11.30 5.14 6.76
CA TYR A 275 -10.69 6.28 7.43
C TYR A 275 -9.18 6.15 7.46
N PHE A 276 -8.47 7.23 7.74
CA PHE A 276 -7.05 7.22 8.12
C PHE A 276 -6.88 7.83 9.50
N THR A 277 -6.03 7.27 10.35
CA THR A 277 -5.55 7.99 11.53
C THR A 277 -4.55 9.09 11.11
N PRO A 278 -4.33 10.14 11.92
CA PRO A 278 -3.27 11.12 11.65
C PRO A 278 -1.89 10.49 11.51
N GLN A 279 -1.58 9.45 12.29
CA GLN A 279 -0.35 8.67 12.13
C GLN A 279 -0.28 7.93 10.80
N GLU A 280 -1.37 7.27 10.37
CA GLU A 280 -1.42 6.57 9.07
C GLU A 280 -1.29 7.56 7.91
N TRP A 281 -1.94 8.73 7.98
CA TRP A 281 -1.87 9.76 6.94
C TRP A 281 -0.43 10.27 6.71
N GLY A 282 0.29 10.49 7.82
CA GLY A 282 1.67 10.96 7.84
C GLY A 282 1.84 12.39 7.32
N GLU A 283 3.06 12.92 7.39
CA GLU A 283 3.38 14.23 6.81
C GLU A 283 3.59 14.17 5.30
N GLU A 284 4.11 13.04 4.80
CA GLU A 284 4.53 12.89 3.40
C GLU A 284 3.85 11.67 2.76
N PRO A 285 3.35 11.78 1.52
CA PRO A 285 2.75 10.66 0.81
C PRO A 285 3.81 9.64 0.38
N THR A 286 3.39 8.37 0.35
CA THR A 286 4.09 7.32 -0.40
C THR A 286 3.51 7.23 -1.81
N LEU A 287 4.36 7.18 -2.83
CA LEU A 287 3.92 7.02 -4.22
C LEU A 287 3.66 5.55 -4.54
N TYR A 288 2.47 5.27 -5.08
CA TYR A 288 2.08 3.95 -5.54
C TYR A 288 1.99 3.89 -7.06
N PRO A 289 2.58 2.86 -7.71
CA PRO A 289 2.33 2.60 -9.13
C PRO A 289 0.84 2.42 -9.41
N PHE A 290 0.33 3.11 -10.43
CA PHE A 290 -1.08 3.07 -10.81
C PHE A 290 -1.24 3.23 -12.33
N GLY A 291 -1.13 2.11 -13.07
CA GLY A 291 -1.14 2.09 -14.52
C GLY A 291 0.02 2.91 -15.11
N PRO A 292 -0.24 3.89 -15.99
CA PRO A 292 0.79 4.76 -16.55
C PRO A 292 1.26 5.86 -15.55
N THR A 293 0.62 5.98 -14.39
CA THR A 293 0.87 7.06 -13.42
C THR A 293 1.29 6.54 -12.04
N GLN A 294 1.46 7.47 -11.11
CA GLN A 294 1.64 7.21 -9.69
C GLN A 294 0.70 8.09 -8.89
N LEU A 295 0.17 7.56 -7.78
CA LEU A 295 -0.72 8.32 -6.91
C LEU A 295 -0.21 8.30 -5.47
N CYS A 296 -0.51 9.38 -4.73
CA CYS A 296 -0.18 9.52 -3.32
C CYS A 296 -1.02 8.56 -2.48
N GLY A 297 -0.38 7.79 -1.61
CA GLY A 297 -1.01 6.93 -0.61
C GLY A 297 -0.27 6.99 0.72
N VAL A 298 -0.72 6.23 1.70
CA VAL A 298 -0.07 6.12 3.02
C VAL A 298 1.09 5.13 3.00
N GLU A 299 1.87 5.04 4.08
CA GLU A 299 2.96 4.06 4.21
C GLU A 299 2.47 2.62 3.92
N PRO A 300 3.26 1.74 3.27
CA PRO A 300 2.81 0.41 2.85
C PRO A 300 2.17 -0.48 3.91
N GLN A 301 2.67 -0.49 5.14
CA GLN A 301 2.06 -1.27 6.22
C GLN A 301 0.75 -0.63 6.70
N ALA A 302 0.70 0.70 6.82
CA ALA A 302 -0.53 1.44 7.06
C ALA A 302 -1.58 1.18 5.96
N MET A 303 -1.16 1.10 4.70
CA MET A 303 -2.05 0.83 3.56
C MET A 303 -2.64 -0.58 3.62
N LYS A 304 -1.85 -1.60 3.98
CA LYS A 304 -2.37 -2.97 4.18
C LYS A 304 -3.40 -3.01 5.32
N THR A 305 -3.11 -2.30 6.41
CA THR A 305 -4.00 -2.20 7.57
C THR A 305 -5.31 -1.53 7.18
N TYR A 306 -5.24 -0.44 6.41
CA TYR A 306 -6.39 0.25 5.84
C TYR A 306 -7.24 -0.68 4.96
N ILE A 307 -6.62 -1.40 4.02
CA ILE A 307 -7.33 -2.32 3.12
C ILE A 307 -8.00 -3.46 3.89
N SER A 308 -7.30 -4.07 4.85
CA SER A 308 -7.88 -5.12 5.69
C SER A 308 -9.07 -4.60 6.50
N ARG A 309 -8.97 -3.37 7.01
CA ARG A 309 -10.07 -2.72 7.73
C ARG A 309 -11.29 -2.44 6.84
N CYS A 310 -11.08 -2.07 5.58
CA CYS A 310 -12.17 -1.76 4.64
C CYS A 310 -12.84 -3.01 4.07
N TYR A 311 -12.04 -4.01 3.69
CA TYR A 311 -12.49 -5.13 2.85
C TYR A 311 -12.24 -6.51 3.46
N GLY A 312 -11.53 -6.59 4.59
CA GLY A 312 -11.08 -7.83 5.22
C GLY A 312 -9.77 -8.37 4.63
N GLU A 313 -9.15 -9.30 5.36
CA GLU A 313 -7.89 -9.96 5.00
C GLU A 313 -7.90 -10.64 3.62
N SER A 314 -9.08 -11.06 3.13
CA SER A 314 -9.19 -11.77 1.87
C SER A 314 -9.07 -10.89 0.63
N ALA A 315 -9.21 -9.58 0.76
CA ALA A 315 -9.25 -8.64 -0.37
C ALA A 315 -7.97 -8.63 -1.21
N LEU A 316 -6.82 -8.95 -0.59
CA LEU A 316 -5.53 -9.07 -1.27
C LEU A 316 -5.36 -10.39 -2.04
N HIS A 317 -6.10 -11.44 -1.64
CA HIS A 317 -5.99 -12.78 -2.22
C HIS A 317 -7.09 -13.09 -3.23
N TYR A 318 -8.23 -12.39 -3.13
CA TYR A 318 -9.42 -12.63 -3.92
C TYR A 318 -9.92 -11.34 -4.58
N LYS A 319 -10.25 -11.43 -5.87
CA LYS A 319 -11.03 -10.43 -6.60
C LYS A 319 -12.51 -10.69 -6.36
N THR A 320 -13.26 -9.64 -6.08
CA THR A 320 -14.73 -9.69 -6.00
C THR A 320 -15.30 -9.18 -7.30
N LEU A 321 -16.13 -9.96 -7.96
CA LEU A 321 -17.00 -9.45 -9.01
C LEU A 321 -18.21 -8.80 -8.33
N LEU A 322 -18.26 -7.46 -8.36
CA LEU A 322 -19.42 -6.67 -7.94
C LEU A 322 -20.26 -6.29 -9.16
N TYR A 323 -21.44 -5.73 -8.94
CA TYR A 323 -22.16 -5.07 -10.03
C TYR A 323 -21.60 -3.65 -10.24
N PRO A 324 -21.59 -3.10 -11.47
CA PRO A 324 -21.24 -1.70 -11.70
C PRO A 324 -22.19 -0.70 -11.00
N HIS A 325 -21.76 0.55 -10.78
CA HIS A 325 -22.56 1.58 -10.09
C HIS A 325 -23.93 1.83 -10.76
N GLU A 326 -24.01 1.69 -12.08
CA GLU A 326 -25.25 1.86 -12.85
C GLU A 326 -26.32 0.81 -12.51
N VAL A 327 -25.91 -0.40 -12.15
CA VAL A 327 -26.83 -1.48 -11.77
C VAL A 327 -27.48 -1.14 -10.43
N TYR A 328 -26.70 -0.70 -9.45
CA TYR A 328 -27.23 -0.24 -8.17
C TYR A 328 -28.13 0.98 -8.35
N SER A 329 -27.70 1.96 -9.16
CA SER A 329 -28.49 3.16 -9.48
C SER A 329 -29.84 2.82 -10.13
N ALA A 330 -29.86 1.88 -11.07
CA ALA A 330 -31.08 1.40 -11.72
C ALA A 330 -32.03 0.69 -10.74
N ILE A 331 -31.48 -0.09 -9.80
CA ILE A 331 -32.25 -0.74 -8.73
C ILE A 331 -32.86 0.31 -7.79
N TYR A 332 -32.10 1.34 -7.39
CA TYR A 332 -32.63 2.43 -6.57
C TYR A 332 -33.75 3.19 -7.27
N ALA A 333 -33.61 3.44 -8.58
CA ALA A 333 -34.64 4.12 -9.37
C ALA A 333 -35.88 3.25 -9.60
N THR A 334 -35.72 1.93 -9.74
CA THR A 334 -36.81 0.99 -10.06
C THR A 334 -36.75 -0.29 -9.21
N PRO A 335 -37.00 -0.21 -7.89
CA PRO A 335 -36.77 -1.33 -6.97
C PRO A 335 -37.60 -2.57 -7.30
N LEU A 336 -38.80 -2.40 -7.86
CA LEU A 336 -39.67 -3.52 -8.30
C LEU A 336 -39.09 -4.29 -9.50
N ARG A 337 -38.11 -3.74 -10.22
CA ARG A 337 -37.42 -4.38 -11.36
C ARG A 337 -36.08 -5.01 -10.98
N ALA A 338 -35.70 -5.01 -9.70
CA ALA A 338 -34.40 -5.49 -9.24
C ALA A 338 -34.03 -6.87 -9.81
N PHE A 339 -34.94 -7.86 -9.72
CA PHE A 339 -34.69 -9.20 -10.26
C PHE A 339 -34.40 -9.21 -11.76
N SER A 340 -35.17 -8.46 -12.55
CA SER A 340 -34.95 -8.38 -14.01
C SER A 340 -33.65 -7.67 -14.38
N ILE A 341 -33.22 -6.69 -13.58
CA ILE A 341 -31.95 -5.98 -13.77
C ILE A 341 -30.81 -6.94 -13.43
N LEU A 342 -30.82 -7.54 -12.24
CA LEU A 342 -29.79 -8.46 -11.79
C LEU A 342 -29.60 -9.66 -12.72
N ALA A 343 -30.69 -10.18 -13.31
CA ALA A 343 -30.64 -11.31 -14.25
C ALA A 343 -29.92 -11.00 -15.58
N GLN A 344 -29.68 -9.72 -15.91
CA GLN A 344 -28.97 -9.30 -17.12
C GLN A 344 -27.45 -9.19 -16.91
N HIS A 345 -26.98 -9.35 -15.68
CA HIS A 345 -25.57 -9.19 -15.33
C HIS A 345 -24.99 -10.48 -14.72
N PRO A 346 -23.67 -10.71 -14.84
CA PRO A 346 -23.02 -11.84 -14.18
C PRO A 346 -23.26 -11.85 -12.67
N VAL A 347 -23.51 -13.03 -12.11
CA VAL A 347 -23.75 -13.18 -10.67
C VAL A 347 -22.45 -12.88 -9.90
N PRO A 348 -22.50 -12.03 -8.85
CA PRO A 348 -21.36 -11.73 -8.00
C PRO A 348 -20.68 -12.97 -7.45
N ARG A 349 -19.35 -12.94 -7.39
CA ARG A 349 -18.54 -14.06 -6.88
C ARG A 349 -17.15 -13.62 -6.47
N TYR A 350 -16.55 -14.37 -5.56
CA TYR A 350 -15.11 -14.29 -5.30
C TYR A 350 -14.33 -15.15 -6.31
N MET A 351 -13.20 -14.62 -6.75
CA MET A 351 -12.29 -15.25 -7.69
C MET A 351 -10.86 -15.10 -7.17
N ARG A 352 -10.02 -16.12 -7.33
CA ARG A 352 -8.64 -16.11 -6.86
C ARG A 352 -7.81 -15.13 -7.68
N HIS A 353 -7.13 -14.21 -6.99
CA HIS A 353 -6.18 -13.26 -7.59
C HIS A 353 -4.82 -13.92 -7.82
N THR A 354 -4.48 -14.27 -9.06
CA THR A 354 -3.22 -14.96 -9.38
C THR A 354 -2.05 -14.01 -9.55
N GLU A 355 -2.25 -12.90 -10.25
CA GLU A 355 -1.21 -11.93 -10.58
C GLU A 355 -1.80 -10.53 -10.78
N ALA A 356 -0.95 -9.51 -10.64
CA ALA A 356 -1.34 -8.14 -10.90
C ALA A 356 -1.64 -7.95 -12.39
N ALA A 357 -2.82 -7.40 -12.71
CA ALA A 357 -3.25 -7.19 -14.09
C ALA A 357 -3.87 -5.78 -14.22
N PRO A 358 -3.03 -4.72 -14.30
CA PRO A 358 -3.54 -3.34 -14.43
C PRO A 358 -4.43 -3.22 -15.66
N LEU A 359 -5.49 -2.39 -15.59
CA LEU A 359 -6.44 -2.23 -16.69
C LEU A 359 -5.75 -1.79 -17.99
N ASP A 360 -6.04 -2.49 -19.09
CA ASP A 360 -5.60 -2.10 -20.44
C ASP A 360 -6.43 -0.92 -20.96
N PHE A 361 -5.83 -0.03 -21.75
CA PHE A 361 -6.49 1.18 -22.22
C PHE A 361 -6.03 1.61 -23.63
N ASP A 362 -6.82 2.47 -24.26
CA ASP A 362 -6.47 3.07 -25.54
C ASP A 362 -5.45 4.21 -25.35
N HIS A 363 -4.20 3.98 -25.74
CA HIS A 363 -3.12 4.96 -25.63
C HIS A 363 -3.37 6.27 -26.39
N SER A 364 -4.06 6.22 -27.53
CA SER A 364 -4.33 7.42 -28.34
C SER A 364 -5.34 8.33 -27.65
N ILE A 365 -6.35 7.75 -27.02
CA ILE A 365 -7.35 8.46 -26.23
C ILE A 365 -6.71 9.01 -24.96
N TYR A 366 -5.87 8.22 -24.30
CA TYR A 366 -5.14 8.64 -23.10
C TYR A 366 -4.28 9.88 -23.39
N GLU A 367 -3.46 9.88 -24.42
CA GLU A 367 -2.63 11.05 -24.77
C GLU A 367 -3.47 12.26 -25.19
N ALA A 368 -4.55 12.05 -25.96
CA ALA A 368 -5.45 13.12 -26.36
C ALA A 368 -6.14 13.79 -25.15
N LYS A 369 -6.55 13.00 -24.16
CA LYS A 369 -7.17 13.49 -22.92
C LYS A 369 -6.17 14.14 -21.98
N ARG A 370 -4.98 13.56 -21.84
CA ARG A 370 -3.88 14.13 -21.07
C ARG A 370 -3.44 15.49 -21.61
N ALA A 371 -3.44 15.67 -22.92
CA ALA A 371 -3.11 16.94 -23.58
C ALA A 371 -4.09 18.09 -23.31
N LEU A 372 -5.28 17.80 -22.76
CA LEU A 372 -6.22 18.83 -22.31
C LEU A 372 -5.75 19.55 -21.05
N ALA A 373 -4.90 18.89 -20.25
CA ALA A 373 -4.31 19.49 -19.06
C ALA A 373 -3.21 20.50 -19.46
N ASN A 374 -3.05 21.54 -18.65
CA ASN A 374 -2.03 22.57 -18.86
C ASN A 374 -0.63 21.92 -18.88
N PRO A 375 0.19 22.16 -19.93
CA PRO A 375 1.50 21.53 -20.08
C PRO A 375 2.50 21.90 -18.96
N ASN A 376 2.21 22.95 -18.19
CA ASN A 376 3.03 23.36 -17.03
C ASN A 376 2.65 22.62 -15.73
N LEU A 377 1.69 21.70 -15.74
CA LEU A 377 1.40 20.84 -14.60
C LEU A 377 2.50 19.79 -14.45
N SER A 378 3.15 19.75 -13.28
CA SER A 378 4.21 18.79 -12.97
C SER A 378 3.64 17.54 -12.28
N THR A 379 4.00 16.35 -12.76
CA THR A 379 3.73 15.07 -12.07
C THR A 379 4.82 14.71 -11.04
N GLU A 380 5.89 15.50 -10.95
CA GLU A 380 6.95 15.29 -9.96
C GLU A 380 6.48 15.77 -8.59
N VAL A 381 6.29 14.85 -7.64
CA VAL A 381 6.12 15.20 -6.22
C VAL A 381 7.41 15.85 -5.73
N THR A 382 7.48 17.17 -5.85
CA THR A 382 8.50 17.95 -5.15
C THR A 382 8.09 18.01 -3.70
N VAL A 383 8.77 17.27 -2.83
CA VAL A 383 8.60 17.46 -1.39
C VAL A 383 8.81 18.95 -1.12
N SER A 384 7.81 19.57 -0.50
CA SER A 384 7.78 20.99 -0.19
C SER A 384 9.10 21.42 0.45
N SER A 385 9.97 22.10 -0.30
CA SER A 385 11.10 22.79 0.28
C SER A 385 10.56 24.01 0.99
N ASN A 386 10.21 23.86 2.27
CA ASN A 386 10.02 25.02 3.14
C ASN A 386 11.31 25.84 3.06
N PRO A 387 11.28 27.10 2.60
CA PRO A 387 12.50 27.90 2.47
C PRO A 387 13.22 28.11 3.81
N GLU A 388 12.51 27.99 4.94
CA GLU A 388 13.08 28.02 6.29
C GLU A 388 13.85 26.73 6.66
N GLU A 389 13.64 25.62 5.95
CA GLU A 389 14.28 24.34 6.22
C GLU A 389 15.51 24.13 5.35
N LEU A 390 16.64 23.77 5.95
CA LEU A 390 17.81 23.25 5.26
C LEU A 390 17.79 21.72 5.30
N ARG A 391 17.62 21.10 4.14
CA ARG A 391 17.53 19.65 3.98
C ARG A 391 18.91 19.10 3.65
N ILE A 392 19.50 18.39 4.61
CA ILE A 392 20.85 17.83 4.48
C ILE A 392 20.77 16.31 4.38
N PHE A 393 21.73 15.70 3.68
CA PHE A 393 21.76 14.27 3.44
C PHE A 393 23.12 13.69 3.79
N VAL A 394 23.14 12.55 4.47
CA VAL A 394 24.33 11.72 4.71
C VAL A 394 23.98 10.30 4.29
N ASP A 395 24.81 9.68 3.46
CA ASP A 395 24.62 8.32 2.99
C ASP A 395 25.73 7.37 3.46
N GLY A 396 25.40 6.08 3.45
CA GLY A 396 26.38 5.05 3.74
C GLY A 396 25.76 3.67 3.94
N VAL A 397 26.65 2.69 4.11
CA VAL A 397 26.25 1.34 4.49
C VAL A 397 25.95 1.27 5.99
N PHE A 398 26.69 1.99 6.84
CA PHE A 398 26.48 2.05 8.30
C PHE A 398 26.56 0.71 9.05
N ASP A 399 27.29 -0.26 8.50
CA ASP A 399 27.48 -1.59 9.09
C ASP A 399 28.38 -1.57 10.33
N LEU A 400 28.05 -2.41 11.33
CA LEU A 400 28.60 -2.35 12.69
C LEU A 400 28.59 -0.91 13.23
N PHE A 401 27.42 -0.30 13.31
CA PHE A 401 27.25 1.14 13.55
C PHE A 401 28.11 1.66 14.73
N HIS A 402 29.15 2.42 14.41
CA HIS A 402 30.22 2.80 15.33
C HIS A 402 30.48 4.32 15.37
N GLN A 403 31.42 4.75 16.22
CA GLN A 403 31.71 6.18 16.44
C GLN A 403 32.03 6.97 15.16
N GLY A 404 32.71 6.36 14.18
CA GLY A 404 32.93 7.00 12.88
C GLY A 404 31.64 7.43 12.17
N HIS A 405 30.61 6.57 12.15
CA HIS A 405 29.30 6.87 11.58
C HIS A 405 28.54 7.93 12.40
N GLN A 406 28.64 7.86 13.72
CA GLN A 406 28.04 8.86 14.61
C GLN A 406 28.64 10.25 14.39
N ASN A 407 29.96 10.33 14.17
CA ASN A 407 30.69 11.56 13.95
C ASN A 407 30.37 12.20 12.61
N ILE A 408 30.24 11.44 11.51
CA ILE A 408 29.87 12.02 10.21
C ILE A 408 28.48 12.68 10.28
N ILE A 409 27.51 12.03 10.93
CA ILE A 409 26.16 12.58 11.16
C ILE A 409 26.24 13.87 12.00
N LYS A 410 26.95 13.84 13.13
CA LYS A 410 27.14 15.01 14.00
C LYS A 410 27.82 16.18 13.27
N ASN A 411 28.84 15.89 12.48
CA ASN A 411 29.62 16.91 11.78
C ASN A 411 28.83 17.51 10.61
N ALA A 412 27.99 16.72 9.93
CA ALA A 412 27.07 17.22 8.91
C ALA A 412 26.08 18.23 9.51
N ILE A 413 25.45 17.88 10.64
CA ILE A 413 24.53 18.78 11.34
C ILE A 413 25.25 20.07 11.79
N LYS A 414 26.42 19.95 12.44
CA LYS A 414 27.19 21.12 12.89
C LYS A 414 27.61 22.02 11.73
N SER A 415 28.14 21.45 10.65
CA SER A 415 28.56 22.21 9.48
C SER A 415 27.38 22.94 8.83
N ALA A 416 26.23 22.27 8.75
CA ALA A 416 24.99 22.86 8.26
C ALA A 416 24.52 24.02 9.15
N GLN A 417 24.53 23.83 10.47
CA GLN A 417 24.13 24.85 11.45
C GLN A 417 25.06 26.07 11.45
N GLU A 418 26.38 25.85 11.32
CA GLU A 418 27.36 26.94 11.25
C GLU A 418 27.22 27.78 9.98
N LYS A 419 26.94 27.13 8.84
CA LYS A 419 26.79 27.80 7.53
C LYS A 419 25.41 28.42 7.31
N HIS A 420 24.39 27.88 7.97
CA HIS A 420 23.00 28.29 7.82
C HIS A 420 22.30 28.39 9.20
N PRO A 421 22.74 29.33 10.06
CA PRO A 421 22.24 29.42 11.43
C PRO A 421 20.74 29.75 11.52
N ASP A 422 20.20 30.43 10.51
CA ASP A 422 18.80 30.89 10.47
C ASP A 422 17.82 29.84 9.92
N ARG A 423 18.31 28.68 9.46
CA ARG A 423 17.47 27.61 8.87
C ARG A 423 17.33 26.43 9.82
N LYS A 424 16.15 25.83 9.86
CA LYS A 424 15.88 24.59 10.60
C LYS A 424 16.44 23.40 9.83
N ILE A 425 17.18 22.51 10.46
CA ILE A 425 17.83 21.40 9.76
C ILE A 425 16.88 20.19 9.72
N VAL A 426 16.65 19.67 8.52
CA VAL A 426 16.02 18.37 8.29
C VAL A 426 17.09 17.41 7.78
N LEU A 427 17.40 16.37 8.56
CA LEU A 427 18.46 15.42 8.22
C LEU A 427 17.89 14.15 7.57
N PHE A 428 18.32 13.87 6.34
CA PHE A 428 18.06 12.62 5.65
C PHE A 428 19.30 11.71 5.78
N ILE A 429 19.09 10.44 6.13
CA ILE A 429 20.16 9.45 6.30
C ILE A 429 19.90 8.30 5.34
N GLY A 430 20.65 8.23 4.24
CA GLY A 430 20.52 7.19 3.21
C GLY A 430 21.26 5.92 3.60
N VAL A 431 20.53 4.83 3.77
CA VAL A 431 21.11 3.54 4.18
C VAL A 431 21.08 2.58 3.00
N CYS A 432 22.26 2.19 2.50
CA CYS A 432 22.36 1.27 1.37
C CYS A 432 21.76 -0.10 1.72
N GLY A 433 21.14 -0.77 0.74
CA GLY A 433 20.48 -2.07 0.92
C GLY A 433 21.45 -3.25 1.18
N ASP A 434 20.92 -4.47 1.19
CA ASP A 434 21.72 -5.71 1.32
C ASP A 434 21.93 -6.42 -0.05
N GLY A 435 21.54 -5.74 -1.14
CA GLY A 435 21.47 -6.27 -2.50
C GLY A 435 22.82 -6.36 -3.24
N ALA A 436 22.75 -6.76 -4.52
CA ALA A 436 23.92 -6.94 -5.38
C ALA A 436 24.70 -5.64 -5.64
N ASP A 437 23.99 -4.51 -5.70
CA ASP A 437 24.54 -3.17 -5.82
C ASP A 437 25.53 -2.82 -4.70
N VAL A 438 25.26 -3.24 -3.46
CA VAL A 438 26.21 -3.07 -2.36
C VAL A 438 27.35 -4.07 -2.42
N LYS A 439 27.12 -5.30 -2.92
CA LYS A 439 28.17 -6.33 -3.08
C LYS A 439 29.21 -5.93 -4.13
N ASP A 440 28.79 -5.28 -5.21
CA ASP A 440 29.69 -4.81 -6.27
C ASP A 440 30.47 -3.55 -5.83
N TYR A 441 29.89 -2.76 -4.93
CA TYR A 441 30.48 -1.55 -4.37
C TYR A 441 31.41 -1.80 -3.18
N LYS A 442 31.03 -2.68 -2.25
CA LYS A 442 31.74 -2.97 -1.00
C LYS A 442 31.46 -4.42 -0.53
N ARG A 443 32.15 -4.87 0.51
CA ARG A 443 31.82 -6.16 1.15
C ARG A 443 30.35 -6.19 1.57
N GLN A 444 29.75 -7.38 1.58
CA GLN A 444 28.43 -7.60 2.15
C GLN A 444 28.42 -7.20 3.64
N PRO A 445 27.42 -6.42 4.10
CA PRO A 445 27.26 -6.05 5.51
C PRO A 445 27.11 -7.27 6.43
N LEU A 446 27.52 -7.15 7.69
CA LEU A 446 27.21 -8.15 8.72
C LEU A 446 25.83 -7.94 9.33
N MET A 447 25.44 -6.69 9.53
CA MET A 447 24.10 -6.32 10.00
C MET A 447 23.12 -6.23 8.82
N THR A 448 21.90 -6.70 9.02
CA THR A 448 20.82 -6.52 8.04
C THR A 448 20.46 -5.04 7.88
N LEU A 449 19.84 -4.67 6.75
CA LEU A 449 19.34 -3.31 6.53
C LEU A 449 18.46 -2.81 7.68
N GLN A 450 17.56 -3.67 8.17
CA GLN A 450 16.69 -3.34 9.30
C GLN A 450 17.50 -3.01 10.56
N GLN A 451 18.44 -3.88 10.95
CA GLN A 451 19.28 -3.68 12.13
C GLN A 451 20.11 -2.38 12.03
N ARG A 452 20.60 -2.05 10.83
CA ARG A 452 21.35 -0.81 10.58
C ARG A 452 20.46 0.42 10.72
N CYS A 453 19.26 0.39 10.17
CA CYS A 453 18.27 1.46 10.33
C CYS A 453 17.88 1.67 11.80
N GLU A 454 17.61 0.59 12.55
CA GLU A 454 17.25 0.65 13.97
C GLU A 454 18.39 1.22 14.83
N ALA A 455 19.64 0.82 14.56
CA ALA A 455 20.81 1.37 15.26
C ALA A 455 20.99 2.88 15.02
N ILE A 456 20.76 3.34 13.79
CA ILE A 456 20.80 4.76 13.45
C ILE A 456 19.64 5.50 14.14
N ASP A 457 18.44 4.95 14.10
CA ASP A 457 17.24 5.57 14.70
C ASP A 457 17.42 5.77 16.20
N ALA A 458 17.83 4.70 16.92
CA ALA A 458 18.10 4.77 18.36
C ALA A 458 19.14 5.85 18.69
N TYR A 459 20.21 5.94 17.90
CA TYR A 459 21.21 6.99 18.05
C TYR A 459 20.64 8.39 17.79
N MET A 460 19.82 8.57 16.76
CA MET A 460 19.22 9.86 16.43
C MET A 460 18.23 10.32 17.50
N GLN A 461 17.41 9.43 18.03
CA GLN A 461 16.52 9.73 19.15
C GLN A 461 17.29 10.24 20.36
N GLU A 462 18.42 9.62 20.70
CA GLU A 462 19.28 10.07 21.80
C GLU A 462 20.05 11.35 21.48
N LEU A 463 20.50 11.52 20.24
CA LEU A 463 21.22 12.71 19.79
C LEU A 463 20.34 13.96 19.87
N ILE A 464 19.08 13.85 19.48
CA ILE A 464 18.13 14.97 19.46
C ILE A 464 17.68 15.35 20.87
N LYS A 465 17.56 14.39 21.80
CA LYS A 465 17.25 14.67 23.21
C LYS A 465 18.35 15.43 23.94
N ASN A 466 19.61 15.11 23.65
CA ASN A 466 20.75 15.49 24.50
C ASN A 466 21.56 16.68 23.98
N VAL A 467 21.27 17.23 22.79
CA VAL A 467 22.14 18.25 22.17
C VAL A 467 21.34 19.47 21.68
N SER A 468 21.91 20.66 21.89
CA SER A 468 21.48 21.95 21.32
C SER A 468 21.71 22.04 19.80
N LEU A 469 21.37 20.99 19.05
CA LEU A 469 21.43 20.97 17.59
C LEU A 469 20.12 21.46 17.02
N ASN A 470 20.17 22.34 16.02
CA ASN A 470 18.98 22.89 15.35
C ASN A 470 18.37 21.90 14.34
N VAL A 471 18.08 20.67 14.78
CA VAL A 471 17.47 19.62 13.95
C VAL A 471 15.97 19.58 14.25
N SER A 472 15.15 19.99 13.28
CA SER A 472 13.69 19.94 13.41
C SER A 472 13.13 18.55 13.14
N ALA A 473 13.77 17.78 12.25
CA ALA A 473 13.39 16.40 11.96
C ALA A 473 14.56 15.61 11.37
N TYR A 474 14.48 14.29 11.45
CA TYR A 474 15.31 13.39 10.65
C TYR A 474 14.49 12.31 9.97
N ARG A 475 15.03 11.74 8.90
CA ARG A 475 14.45 10.67 8.10
C ARG A 475 15.52 9.66 7.73
N ILE A 476 15.26 8.38 7.98
CA ILE A 476 16.12 7.29 7.52
C ILE A 476 15.52 6.77 6.22
N LEU A 477 16.33 6.72 5.16
CA LEU A 477 15.93 6.28 3.83
C LEU A 477 16.55 4.89 3.58
N PRO A 478 15.81 3.79 3.82
CA PRO A 478 16.29 2.44 3.54
C PRO A 478 16.40 2.21 2.03
N ASN A 479 17.30 1.31 1.62
CA ASN A 479 17.61 1.03 0.21
C ASN A 479 18.03 2.29 -0.57
N SER A 480 18.77 3.18 0.07
CA SER A 480 19.39 4.31 -0.61
C SER A 480 20.33 3.78 -1.70
N PRO A 481 20.25 4.30 -2.94
CA PRO A 481 21.13 3.85 -4.00
C PRO A 481 22.58 4.26 -3.70
N VAL A 482 23.54 3.47 -4.18
CA VAL A 482 24.98 3.77 -4.04
C VAL A 482 25.36 4.98 -4.90
N THR A 483 24.69 5.19 -6.03
CA THR A 483 24.84 6.36 -6.90
C THR A 483 23.50 7.09 -6.97
N HIS A 484 23.47 8.37 -6.62
CA HIS A 484 22.21 9.12 -6.59
C HIS A 484 21.93 9.81 -7.92
N THR A 485 20.64 9.95 -8.24
CA THR A 485 20.16 10.62 -9.46
C THR A 485 19.67 12.04 -9.14
N LEU A 486 19.56 12.87 -10.18
CA LEU A 486 18.89 14.17 -10.06
C LEU A 486 17.46 14.02 -9.52
N GLU A 487 16.76 12.97 -9.93
CA GLU A 487 15.41 12.64 -9.45
C GLU A 487 15.41 12.38 -7.93
N PHE A 488 16.39 11.65 -7.41
CA PHE A 488 16.52 11.41 -5.96
C PHE A 488 16.69 12.72 -5.18
N ILE A 489 17.52 13.63 -5.67
CA ILE A 489 17.77 14.92 -5.03
C ILE A 489 16.53 15.81 -5.05
N LYS A 490 15.86 15.89 -6.20
CA LYS A 490 14.62 16.65 -6.36
C LYS A 490 13.50 16.07 -5.49
N ARG A 491 13.36 14.73 -5.48
CA ARG A 491 12.36 14.01 -4.68
C ARG A 491 12.44 14.42 -3.21
N TYR A 492 13.62 14.44 -2.61
CA TYR A 492 13.75 14.80 -1.18
C TYR A 492 14.02 16.30 -0.93
N GLY A 493 14.16 17.10 -1.99
CA GLY A 493 14.48 18.53 -1.89
C GLY A 493 15.83 18.79 -1.24
N LEU A 494 16.83 17.93 -1.47
CA LEU A 494 18.12 17.98 -0.78
C LEU A 494 18.90 19.24 -1.15
N ASN A 495 19.39 19.98 -0.15
CA ASN A 495 20.21 21.17 -0.34
C ASN A 495 21.71 20.87 -0.24
N ILE A 496 22.10 19.97 0.67
CA ILE A 496 23.51 19.63 0.90
C ILE A 496 23.64 18.12 1.13
N ILE A 497 24.51 17.48 0.37
CA ILE A 497 24.97 16.11 0.59
C ILE A 497 26.31 16.18 1.31
N PHE A 498 26.45 15.43 2.39
CA PHE A 498 27.67 15.33 3.17
C PHE A 498 28.26 13.92 3.05
N HIS A 499 29.53 13.84 2.70
CA HIS A 499 30.28 12.57 2.69
C HIS A 499 31.64 12.72 3.39
N GLY A 500 32.22 11.60 3.84
CA GLY A 500 33.56 11.56 4.39
C GLY A 500 34.66 11.82 3.34
N SER A 501 35.83 12.23 3.82
CA SER A 501 37.07 12.44 3.03
C SER A 501 37.84 11.14 2.75
N ASP A 502 37.20 9.99 2.96
CA ASP A 502 37.75 8.66 2.67
C ASP A 502 37.68 8.28 1.18
N PHE A 503 36.99 9.07 0.36
CA PHE A 503 36.96 8.89 -1.09
C PHE A 503 38.08 9.64 -1.80
N THR A 504 38.64 9.02 -2.84
CA THR A 504 39.49 9.72 -3.82
C THR A 504 38.64 10.57 -4.75
N GLN A 505 39.24 11.49 -5.50
CA GLN A 505 38.52 12.33 -6.45
C GLN A 505 37.79 11.49 -7.51
N GLU A 506 38.39 10.39 -7.99
CA GLU A 506 37.76 9.51 -8.98
C GLU A 506 36.47 8.88 -8.44
N LYS A 507 36.45 8.49 -7.15
CA LYS A 507 35.24 7.97 -6.50
C LYS A 507 34.18 9.06 -6.33
N ILE A 508 34.58 10.27 -5.95
CA ILE A 508 33.66 11.40 -5.87
C ILE A 508 33.01 11.65 -7.24
N ASP A 509 33.80 11.67 -8.31
CA ASP A 509 33.31 11.87 -9.68
C ASP A 509 32.41 10.72 -10.14
N GLN A 510 32.71 9.48 -9.74
CA GLN A 510 31.91 8.31 -10.05
C GLN A 510 30.52 8.34 -9.37
N TYR A 511 30.47 8.60 -8.06
CA TYR A 511 29.23 8.45 -7.28
C TYR A 511 28.42 9.76 -7.15
N TYR A 512 29.09 10.91 -7.16
CA TYR A 512 28.47 12.23 -6.99
C TYR A 512 28.71 13.16 -8.18
N GLY A 513 29.48 12.78 -9.20
CA GLY A 513 29.81 13.68 -10.31
C GLY A 513 28.61 14.11 -11.15
N VAL A 514 27.62 13.23 -11.35
CA VAL A 514 26.35 13.58 -12.02
C VAL A 514 25.61 14.66 -11.24
N ILE A 515 25.50 14.48 -9.92
CA ILE A 515 24.88 15.43 -9.00
C ILE A 515 25.59 16.78 -9.06
N MET A 516 26.92 16.79 -8.98
CA MET A 516 27.71 18.02 -9.01
C MET A 516 27.55 18.80 -10.31
N ARG A 517 27.35 18.11 -11.45
CA ARG A 517 27.13 18.75 -12.76
C ARG A 517 25.69 19.23 -12.94
N GLU A 518 24.72 18.39 -12.63
CA GLU A 518 23.32 18.60 -12.99
C GLU A 518 22.52 19.36 -11.91
N CYS A 519 22.96 19.32 -10.66
CA CYS A 519 22.29 19.99 -9.54
C CYS A 519 22.98 21.31 -9.13
N ALA A 520 23.90 21.84 -9.96
CA ALA A 520 24.65 23.05 -9.65
C ALA A 520 23.69 24.23 -9.37
N GLY A 521 23.67 24.69 -8.11
CA GLY A 521 22.78 25.75 -7.62
C GLY A 521 21.55 25.28 -6.85
N THR A 522 21.20 23.98 -6.88
CA THR A 522 20.08 23.39 -6.12
C THR A 522 20.56 22.52 -4.97
N CYS A 523 21.60 21.72 -5.20
CA CYS A 523 22.21 20.84 -4.21
C CYS A 523 23.73 20.92 -4.28
N SER A 524 24.42 20.87 -3.14
CA SER A 524 25.88 20.93 -3.06
C SER A 524 26.45 19.69 -2.36
N LEU A 525 27.64 19.25 -2.76
CA LEU A 525 28.40 18.21 -2.07
C LEU A 525 29.41 18.86 -1.12
N ALA A 526 29.42 18.46 0.15
CA ALA A 526 30.36 18.91 1.16
C ALA A 526 31.12 17.72 1.76
N ILE A 527 32.45 17.77 1.68
CA ILE A 527 33.32 16.72 2.21
C ILE A 527 33.71 17.05 3.65
N LEU A 528 33.56 16.07 4.54
CA LEU A 528 33.88 16.17 5.97
C LEU A 528 35.10 15.31 6.35
N PRO A 529 35.86 15.67 7.39
CA PRO A 529 36.97 14.85 7.88
C PRO A 529 36.52 13.44 8.28
N TYR A 530 37.14 12.41 7.72
CA TYR A 530 36.90 11.02 8.12
C TYR A 530 37.49 10.76 9.50
N THR A 531 36.75 10.03 10.35
CA THR A 531 37.23 9.69 11.71
C THR A 531 38.28 8.58 11.60
N LYS A 532 39.53 8.89 11.99
CA LYS A 532 40.63 7.90 11.97
C LYS A 532 40.58 6.98 13.19
N GLY A 533 41.06 5.74 13.03
CA GLY A 533 41.23 4.76 14.10
C GLY A 533 39.97 3.98 14.49
N VAL A 534 38.87 4.13 13.73
CA VAL A 534 37.70 3.27 13.84
C VAL A 534 37.01 3.12 12.49
N SER A 535 36.77 1.89 12.08
CA SER A 535 36.03 1.53 10.88
C SER A 535 35.47 0.13 10.99
N THR A 536 34.43 -0.20 10.22
CA THR A 536 33.89 -1.57 10.15
C THR A 536 34.98 -2.60 9.86
N THR A 537 35.96 -2.27 8.99
CA THR A 537 37.06 -3.17 8.65
C THR A 537 38.03 -3.35 9.82
N GLU A 538 38.43 -2.28 10.51
CA GLU A 538 39.28 -2.38 11.70
C GLU A 538 38.60 -3.15 12.83
N LEU A 539 37.29 -2.96 13.04
CA LEU A 539 36.54 -3.75 14.03
C LEU A 539 36.58 -5.24 13.70
N ILE A 540 36.35 -5.62 12.45
CA ILE A 540 36.45 -7.03 12.02
C ILE A 540 37.87 -7.55 12.17
N LEU A 541 38.87 -6.78 11.75
CA LEU A 541 40.27 -7.21 11.86
C LEU A 541 40.69 -7.40 13.32
N HIS A 542 40.28 -6.52 14.23
CA HIS A 542 40.52 -6.72 15.66
C HIS A 542 39.86 -8.00 16.17
N LEU A 543 38.62 -8.28 15.78
CA LEU A 543 37.93 -9.52 16.15
C LEU A 543 38.62 -10.77 15.59
N LEU A 544 39.20 -10.69 14.38
CA LEU A 544 39.91 -11.80 13.74
C LEU A 544 41.36 -11.98 14.22
N GLN A 545 42.03 -10.91 14.63
CA GLN A 545 43.42 -10.93 15.08
C GLN A 545 43.56 -11.20 16.58
N ASP A 546 42.50 -10.94 17.35
CA ASP A 546 42.44 -11.33 18.74
C ASP A 546 42.40 -12.86 18.83
N ARG A 547 43.58 -13.46 19.04
CA ARG A 547 43.74 -14.91 19.20
C ARG A 547 43.03 -15.44 20.44
N ASN A 548 42.63 -14.56 21.36
CA ASN A 548 41.85 -14.93 22.53
C ASN A 548 40.35 -14.70 22.33
N PHE A 549 39.92 -14.27 21.13
CA PHE A 549 38.50 -14.14 20.81
C PHE A 549 37.88 -15.55 20.76
N GLY A 550 37.27 -15.96 21.86
CA GLY A 550 36.81 -17.33 22.13
C GLY A 550 37.58 -18.06 23.24
N ASP A 551 38.80 -17.64 23.56
CA ASP A 551 39.60 -18.17 24.68
C ASP A 551 39.46 -17.35 25.96
N THR A 552 38.81 -16.18 25.92
CA THR A 552 38.39 -15.47 27.13
C THR A 552 37.49 -16.41 27.93
N PRO A 553 37.92 -16.84 29.14
CA PRO A 553 37.19 -17.86 29.87
C PRO A 553 35.79 -17.34 30.14
N ASN A 554 34.82 -18.12 29.70
CA ASN A 554 33.43 -17.80 29.94
C ASN A 554 33.15 -17.82 31.45
N THR A 555 33.10 -16.63 32.04
CA THR A 555 32.90 -16.44 33.48
C THR A 555 31.45 -16.63 33.92
N THR A 556 30.53 -16.79 32.97
CA THR A 556 29.11 -17.03 33.26
C THR A 556 28.84 -18.45 33.77
N GLY A 557 29.78 -19.38 33.56
CA GLY A 557 29.63 -20.80 33.92
C GLY A 557 28.73 -21.61 32.98
N ILE A 558 28.21 -20.98 31.92
CA ILE A 558 27.37 -21.60 30.88
C ILE A 558 28.26 -21.89 29.67
N ALA A 559 28.13 -23.04 28.99
CA ALA A 559 28.89 -23.30 27.78
C ALA A 559 28.55 -22.27 26.68
N ILE A 560 29.51 -21.90 25.82
CA ILE A 560 29.30 -20.88 24.78
C ILE A 560 28.20 -21.32 23.82
N GLU A 561 28.10 -22.62 23.53
CA GLU A 561 27.07 -23.21 22.68
C GLU A 561 25.68 -23.01 23.29
N LEU A 562 25.56 -23.19 24.61
CA LEU A 562 24.32 -22.94 25.36
C LEU A 562 23.98 -21.44 25.43
N LEU A 563 24.98 -20.56 25.50
CA LEU A 563 24.75 -19.11 25.41
C LEU A 563 24.29 -18.71 24.01
N ALA A 564 24.88 -19.29 22.96
CA ALA A 564 24.47 -19.06 21.58
C ALA A 564 23.05 -19.58 21.35
N GLU A 565 22.72 -20.78 21.84
CA GLU A 565 21.35 -21.30 21.85
C GLU A 565 20.39 -20.42 22.64
N GLN A 566 20.81 -19.84 23.78
CA GLN A 566 19.99 -18.92 24.54
C GLN A 566 19.79 -17.57 23.86
N VAL A 567 20.80 -17.04 23.17
CA VAL A 567 20.66 -15.82 22.36
C VAL A 567 19.76 -16.09 21.18
N GLN A 568 19.93 -17.23 20.52
CA GLN A 568 19.08 -17.65 19.41
C GLN A 568 17.65 -17.93 19.89
N GLN A 569 17.46 -18.59 21.04
CA GLN A 569 16.15 -18.75 21.67
C GLN A 569 15.57 -17.43 22.11
N ARG A 570 16.36 -16.45 22.58
CA ARG A 570 15.85 -15.12 22.90
C ARG A 570 15.52 -14.32 21.66
N GLU A 571 16.26 -14.48 20.58
CA GLU A 571 15.93 -13.90 19.28
C GLU A 571 14.71 -14.58 18.71
N GLU A 572 14.55 -15.89 18.83
CA GLU A 572 13.37 -16.66 18.42
C GLU A 572 12.19 -16.36 19.33
N GLU A 573 12.38 -16.20 20.64
CA GLU A 573 11.36 -15.82 21.62
C GLU A 573 10.97 -14.35 21.44
N PHE A 574 11.91 -13.45 21.18
CA PHE A 574 11.66 -12.05 20.87
C PHE A 574 11.06 -11.91 19.47
N THR A 575 11.47 -12.72 18.50
CA THR A 575 10.87 -12.80 17.16
C THR A 575 9.52 -13.49 17.23
N GLU A 576 9.31 -14.47 18.10
CA GLU A 576 8.02 -15.09 18.37
C GLU A 576 7.13 -14.16 19.18
N GLU A 577 7.68 -13.37 20.09
CA GLU A 577 6.98 -12.37 20.87
C GLU A 577 6.62 -11.21 19.95
N LEU A 578 7.51 -10.78 19.06
CA LEU A 578 7.24 -9.85 17.97
C LEU A 578 6.33 -10.46 16.89
N GLN A 579 6.34 -11.76 16.61
CA GLN A 579 5.41 -12.44 15.70
C GLN A 579 4.08 -12.71 16.39
N LYS A 580 4.03 -12.86 17.72
CA LYS A 580 2.79 -12.94 18.50
C LYS A 580 2.19 -11.54 18.67
N LYS A 581 3.03 -10.52 18.79
CA LYS A 581 2.65 -9.11 18.99
C LYS A 581 2.45 -8.36 17.67
N PHE A 582 3.11 -8.79 16.59
CA PHE A 582 3.08 -8.26 15.21
C PHE A 582 3.22 -9.38 14.14
N PRO A 583 2.31 -10.37 14.07
CA PRO A 583 2.39 -11.51 13.15
C PRO A 583 2.45 -11.15 11.67
N GLU A 584 1.94 -9.98 11.31
CA GLU A 584 1.79 -9.54 9.92
C GLU A 584 3.08 -9.01 9.29
N ALA A 585 4.08 -8.63 10.11
CA ALA A 585 5.35 -8.08 9.63
C ALA A 585 6.33 -9.15 9.12
N PHE A 586 6.10 -10.43 9.46
CA PHE A 586 7.04 -11.53 9.23
C PHE A 586 6.54 -12.60 8.24
N GLN A 587 5.48 -12.33 7.48
CA GLN A 587 5.04 -13.21 6.38
C GLN A 587 6.03 -13.10 5.20
N PRO A 588 6.52 -14.22 4.63
CA PRO A 588 7.52 -14.18 3.56
C PRO A 588 6.95 -13.57 2.29
N VAL A 589 7.68 -12.58 1.75
CA VAL A 589 7.46 -12.00 0.42
C VAL A 589 8.13 -12.91 -0.60
N TYR A 590 7.34 -13.77 -1.24
CA TYR A 590 7.70 -14.69 -2.34
C TYR A 590 8.78 -15.75 -2.04
N SER A 591 8.36 -17.00 -1.95
CA SER A 591 9.20 -18.15 -2.31
C SER A 591 8.85 -18.56 -3.74
N ASN A 592 9.76 -18.32 -4.71
CA ASN A 592 9.72 -18.97 -6.02
C ASN A 592 10.81 -20.05 -6.10
N SER A 593 10.50 -21.11 -6.86
CA SER A 593 11.31 -22.27 -7.30
C SER A 593 11.61 -23.37 -6.26
N MET A 594 10.81 -24.45 -6.26
CA MET A 594 10.85 -25.53 -7.27
C MET A 594 9.45 -26.02 -7.58
#